data_AF-A0A558DWK4-F1
#
_entry.id   AF-A0A558DWK4-F1
#
_cell.length_a   1.000
_cell.length_b   1.000
_cell.length_c   1.000
_cell.angle_alpha   90.00
_cell.angle_beta   90.00
_cell.angle_gamma   90.00
#
_symmetry.space_group_name_H-M   'P 1'
#
loop_
_entity.id
_entity.type
_entity.pdbx_description
1 polymer ?
#
loop_
_entity_poly.entity_id
_entity_poly.type
_entity_poly.pdbx_seq_one_letter_code
_entity_poly.pdbx_strand_id
1 'polypeptide(L)'
;MESQAQFLNEWREGGLEAVKEAFRLSDKSLSEIELLLASYSRDAYCGEAFVLFRQGGMLYEVNASHDSSNCMSGQWEPEETLLMALEFRMEKGRLGLRTDGKNLFADELRFLLAELKANGFN
;
A
#
# COMPACT_ATOMS: atom_id res chain seq x y z
N MET A 1 -13.22 4.56 15.41
CA MET A 1 -13.64 3.64 14.33
C MET A 1 -12.41 2.85 13.97
N GLU A 2 -12.51 1.52 13.98
CA GLU A 2 -11.41 0.66 13.53
C GLU A 2 -11.23 0.92 12.03
N SER A 3 -10.12 1.54 11.62
CA SER A 3 -9.81 1.70 10.19
C SER A 3 -9.58 0.30 9.64
N GLN A 4 -10.50 -0.17 8.80
CA GLN A 4 -10.44 -1.49 8.23
C GLN A 4 -9.41 -1.45 7.09
N ALA A 5 -8.39 -2.32 7.15
CA ALA A 5 -7.36 -2.40 6.13
C ALA A 5 -7.98 -2.60 4.73
N GLN A 6 -7.60 -1.72 3.79
CA GLN A 6 -8.18 -1.71 2.45
C GLN A 6 -7.29 -2.47 1.47
N PHE A 7 -7.79 -3.56 0.92
CA PHE A 7 -7.05 -4.40 -0.03
C PHE A 7 -7.57 -4.21 -1.44
N LEU A 8 -6.67 -3.95 -2.38
CA LEU A 8 -6.99 -3.59 -3.76
C LEU A 8 -6.37 -4.55 -4.77
N ASN A 9 -6.96 -4.59 -5.96
CA ASN A 9 -6.52 -5.41 -7.10
C ASN A 9 -6.44 -6.90 -6.71
N GLU A 10 -5.30 -7.56 -6.98
CA GLU A 10 -5.10 -8.99 -6.71
C GLU A 10 -5.21 -9.35 -5.23
N TRP A 11 -4.94 -8.40 -4.33
CA TRP A 11 -5.07 -8.62 -2.89
C TRP A 11 -6.48 -8.38 -2.35
N ARG A 12 -7.41 -7.90 -3.18
CA ARG A 12 -8.79 -7.63 -2.77
C ARG A 12 -9.49 -8.86 -2.16
N GLU A 13 -9.23 -10.05 -2.70
CA GLU A 13 -9.80 -11.30 -2.19
C GLU A 13 -8.90 -11.98 -1.14
N GLY A 14 -7.58 -11.85 -1.29
CA GLY A 14 -6.60 -12.52 -0.42
C GLY A 14 -6.28 -11.81 0.89
N GLY A 15 -6.58 -10.52 1.00
CA GLY A 15 -6.41 -9.74 2.22
C GLY A 15 -4.98 -9.76 2.77
N LEU A 16 -4.87 -9.82 4.10
CA LEU A 16 -3.58 -9.79 4.81
C LEU A 16 -2.71 -11.01 4.51
N GLU A 17 -3.32 -12.19 4.35
CA GLU A 17 -2.58 -13.43 4.09
C GLU A 17 -1.89 -13.40 2.73
N ALA A 18 -2.52 -12.80 1.71
CA ALA A 18 -1.87 -12.62 0.40
C ALA A 18 -0.68 -11.65 0.46
N VAL A 19 -0.74 -10.61 1.29
CA VAL A 19 0.41 -9.71 1.54
C VAL A 19 1.54 -10.48 2.23
N LYS A 20 1.22 -11.28 3.26
CA LYS A 20 2.21 -12.11 3.97
C LYS A 20 2.93 -13.06 3.02
N GLU A 21 2.17 -13.74 2.18
CA GLU A 21 2.72 -14.73 1.26
C GLU A 21 3.57 -14.08 0.17
N ALA A 22 3.13 -12.94 -0.39
CA ALA A 22 3.87 -12.20 -1.41
C ALA A 22 5.24 -11.71 -0.94
N PHE A 23 5.31 -11.21 0.30
CA PHE A 23 6.53 -10.68 0.90
C PHE A 23 7.31 -11.70 1.76
N ARG A 24 6.74 -12.89 1.99
CA ARG A 24 7.22 -13.88 2.97
C ARG A 24 7.43 -13.27 4.36
N LEU A 25 6.45 -12.52 4.84
CA LEU A 25 6.49 -11.90 6.17
C LEU A 25 6.16 -12.90 7.27
N SER A 26 6.77 -12.69 8.43
CA SER A 26 6.40 -13.40 9.66
C SER A 26 5.23 -12.70 10.36
N ASP A 27 4.42 -13.45 11.12
CA ASP A 27 3.32 -12.89 11.93
C ASP A 27 3.78 -11.77 12.86
N LYS A 28 5.01 -11.85 13.37
CA LYS A 28 5.59 -10.86 14.26
C LYS A 28 5.73 -9.48 13.59
N SER A 29 6.10 -9.46 12.31
CA SER A 29 6.24 -8.22 11.54
C SER A 29 4.91 -7.51 11.34
N LEU A 30 3.80 -8.26 11.34
CA LEU A 30 2.46 -7.71 11.16
C LEU A 30 1.74 -7.39 12.46
N SER A 31 2.08 -8.07 13.57
CA SER A 31 1.42 -7.84 14.85
C SER A 31 1.64 -6.44 15.43
N GLU A 32 2.70 -5.76 15.00
CA GLU A 32 3.09 -4.43 15.50
C GLU A 32 2.65 -3.29 14.57
N ILE A 33 2.01 -3.60 13.44
CA ILE A 33 1.60 -2.61 12.44
C ILE A 33 0.09 -2.65 12.23
N GLU A 34 -0.47 -1.48 11.97
CA GLU A 34 -1.85 -1.31 11.56
C GLU A 34 -1.88 -1.07 10.06
N LEU A 35 -2.26 -2.09 9.30
CA LEU A 35 -2.30 -2.01 7.85
C LEU A 35 -3.47 -1.14 7.41
N LEU A 36 -3.20 -0.13 6.59
CA LEU A 36 -4.21 0.84 6.16
C LEU A 36 -4.65 0.56 4.73
N LEU A 37 -3.70 0.35 3.83
CA LEU A 37 -3.97 0.06 2.42
C LEU A 37 -2.90 -0.86 1.84
N ALA A 38 -3.32 -1.84 1.05
CA ALA A 38 -2.42 -2.68 0.29
C ALA A 38 -2.98 -2.88 -1.12
N SER A 39 -2.16 -2.61 -2.13
CA SER A 39 -2.52 -2.70 -3.52
C SER A 39 -1.43 -3.42 -4.27
N TYR A 40 -1.82 -4.46 -5.01
CA TYR A 40 -0.90 -5.18 -5.87
C TYR A 40 -1.43 -5.21 -7.30
N SER A 41 -0.79 -4.44 -8.16
CA SER A 41 -1.11 -4.36 -9.58
C SER A 41 -0.08 -5.16 -10.35
N ARG A 42 -0.52 -6.14 -11.13
CA ARG A 42 0.36 -6.92 -12.01
C ARG A 42 -0.13 -6.88 -13.44
N ASP A 43 0.80 -6.96 -14.36
CA ASP A 43 0.55 -7.32 -15.74
C ASP A 43 1.13 -8.72 -16.05
N ALA A 44 1.25 -9.06 -17.33
CA ALA A 44 1.73 -10.37 -17.78
C ALA A 44 3.24 -10.59 -17.54
N TYR A 45 4.01 -9.53 -17.24
CA TYR A 45 5.47 -9.55 -17.20
C TYR A 45 6.06 -8.96 -15.91
N CYS A 46 5.43 -7.92 -15.36
CA CYS A 46 5.85 -7.25 -14.15
C CYS A 46 4.66 -6.97 -13.22
N GLY A 47 4.96 -6.71 -11.95
CA GLY A 47 3.96 -6.20 -11.03
C GLY A 47 4.56 -5.34 -9.95
N GLU A 48 3.75 -4.38 -9.52
CA GLU A 48 4.06 -3.35 -8.53
C GLU A 48 3.12 -3.53 -7.34
N ALA A 49 3.70 -3.60 -6.15
CA ALA A 49 2.99 -3.60 -4.90
C ALA A 49 3.26 -2.31 -4.14
N PHE A 50 2.19 -1.81 -3.53
CA PHE A 50 2.21 -0.70 -2.60
C PHE A 50 1.48 -1.11 -1.33
N VAL A 51 2.13 -0.98 -0.19
CA VAL A 51 1.52 -1.20 1.13
C VAL A 51 1.75 0.04 1.98
N LEU A 52 0.70 0.56 2.60
CA LEU A 52 0.72 1.66 3.54
C LEU A 52 0.20 1.15 4.89
N PHE A 53 0.97 1.38 5.93
CA PHE A 53 0.61 0.98 7.28
C PHE A 53 1.07 2.03 8.29
N ARG A 54 0.50 1.94 9.49
CA ARG A 54 0.88 2.75 10.64
C ARG A 54 1.62 1.89 11.64
N GLN A 55 2.75 2.38 12.15
CA GLN A 55 3.50 1.73 13.21
C GLN A 55 3.98 2.78 14.20
N GLY A 56 3.68 2.60 15.49
CA GLY A 56 4.13 3.53 16.54
C GLY A 56 3.64 4.97 16.37
N GLY A 57 2.52 5.20 15.67
CA GLY A 57 2.02 6.55 15.36
C GLY A 57 2.71 7.25 14.19
N MET A 58 3.59 6.56 13.45
CA MET A 58 4.18 7.03 12.20
C MET A 58 3.61 6.23 11.02
N LEU A 59 3.60 6.84 9.83
CA LEU A 59 3.17 6.20 8.59
C LEU A 59 4.39 5.64 7.86
N TYR A 60 4.22 4.43 7.33
CA TYR A 60 5.24 3.76 6.55
C TYR A 60 4.64 3.22 5.26
N GLU A 61 5.36 3.42 4.17
CA GLU A 61 5.05 2.84 2.87
C GLU A 61 6.08 1.76 2.51
N VAL A 62 5.62 0.71 1.84
CA VAL A 62 6.47 -0.31 1.23
C VAL A 62 6.15 -0.31 -0.26
N ASN A 63 7.18 -0.06 -1.05
CA ASN A 63 7.13 -0.15 -2.51
C ASN A 63 7.93 -1.38 -2.92
N ALA A 64 7.30 -2.31 -3.62
CA ALA A 64 7.99 -3.47 -4.16
C ALA A 64 7.59 -3.71 -5.60
N SER A 65 8.50 -4.30 -6.37
CA SER A 65 8.26 -4.62 -7.76
C SER A 65 8.92 -5.94 -8.10
N HIS A 66 8.33 -6.70 -9.03
CA HIS A 66 8.99 -7.89 -9.53
C HIS A 66 8.86 -7.96 -11.04
N ASP A 67 9.88 -8.54 -11.67
CA ASP A 67 9.93 -8.89 -13.08
C ASP A 67 9.99 -10.42 -13.19
N SER A 68 9.04 -11.04 -13.90
CA SER A 68 8.96 -12.48 -14.22
C SER A 68 8.96 -13.52 -13.06
N SER A 69 9.54 -13.19 -11.91
CA SER A 69 9.64 -13.97 -10.68
C SER A 69 8.51 -13.50 -9.79
N ASN A 70 7.41 -14.25 -9.72
CA ASN A 70 6.17 -13.91 -8.98
C ASN A 70 6.34 -13.73 -7.44
N CYS A 71 7.48 -13.26 -6.95
CA CYS A 71 7.79 -13.11 -5.53
C CYS A 71 8.48 -11.77 -5.26
N MET A 72 8.01 -11.08 -4.21
CA MET A 72 8.61 -9.83 -3.69
C MET A 72 9.37 -10.09 -2.37
N SER A 73 9.80 -11.35 -2.17
CA SER A 73 10.48 -11.78 -0.94
C SER A 73 11.76 -10.99 -0.74
N GLY A 74 11.89 -10.37 0.43
CA GLY A 74 13.06 -9.55 0.77
C GLY A 74 12.99 -8.09 0.29
N GLN A 75 11.92 -7.70 -0.41
CA GLN A 75 11.67 -6.29 -0.78
C GLN A 75 10.75 -5.57 0.22
N TRP A 76 10.49 -6.17 1.38
CA TRP A 76 9.79 -5.49 2.46
C TRP A 76 10.76 -4.50 3.12
N GLU A 77 10.83 -3.31 2.54
CA GLU A 77 11.62 -2.18 3.03
C GLU A 77 10.66 -1.04 3.37
N PRO A 78 10.16 -0.96 4.62
CA PRO A 78 9.32 0.15 5.05
C PRO A 78 10.08 1.46 5.05
N GLU A 79 9.56 2.44 4.33
CA GLU A 79 10.05 3.81 4.32
C GLU A 79 9.08 4.70 5.08
N GLU A 80 9.60 5.50 6.02
CA GLU A 80 8.80 6.50 6.73
C GLU A 80 8.26 7.52 5.72
N THR A 81 6.95 7.75 5.75
CA THR A 81 6.27 8.64 4.82
C THR A 81 5.33 9.58 5.57
N LEU A 82 5.02 10.70 4.93
CA LEU A 82 4.13 11.72 5.46
C LEU A 82 2.91 11.83 4.56
N LEU A 83 1.76 12.16 5.15
CA LEU A 83 0.52 12.45 4.40
C LEU A 83 0.77 13.46 3.27
N MET A 84 1.48 14.54 3.56
CA MET A 84 1.83 15.55 2.56
C MET A 84 2.74 14.99 1.44
N ALA A 85 3.64 14.06 1.75
CA ALA A 85 4.51 13.45 0.74
C ALA A 85 3.71 12.53 -0.21
N LEU A 86 2.79 11.75 0.34
CA LEU A 86 1.87 10.90 -0.43
C LEU A 86 0.96 11.75 -1.33
N GLU A 87 0.33 12.80 -0.79
CA GLU A 87 -0.49 13.73 -1.57
C GLU A 87 0.31 14.41 -2.68
N PHE A 88 1.52 14.88 -2.38
CA PHE A 88 2.37 15.51 -3.38
C PHE A 88 2.71 14.53 -4.51
N ARG A 89 3.00 13.26 -4.19
CA ARG A 89 3.28 12.22 -5.19
C ARG A 89 2.05 11.82 -6.01
N MET A 90 0.84 11.98 -5.48
CA MET A 90 -0.40 11.79 -6.23
C MET A 90 -0.70 12.97 -7.16
N GLU A 91 -0.52 14.20 -6.70
CA GLU A 91 -0.82 15.41 -7.50
C GLU A 91 0.26 15.76 -8.52
N LYS A 92 1.54 15.54 -8.17
CA LYS A 92 2.71 15.94 -8.97
C LYS A 92 3.50 14.77 -9.49
N GLY A 93 3.36 13.60 -8.87
CA GLY A 93 4.06 12.38 -9.26
C GLY A 93 3.24 11.49 -10.19
N ARG A 94 3.67 10.23 -10.30
CA ARG A 94 2.99 9.18 -11.07
C ARG A 94 2.30 8.15 -10.18
N LEU A 95 2.22 8.40 -8.87
CA LEU A 95 1.65 7.46 -7.92
C LEU A 95 0.16 7.31 -8.19
N GLY A 96 -0.26 6.11 -8.63
CA GLY A 96 -1.64 5.88 -9.03
C GLY A 96 -2.04 6.53 -10.36
N LEU A 97 -1.09 6.85 -11.23
CA LEU A 97 -1.42 7.35 -12.57
C LEU A 97 -1.49 6.16 -13.54
N ARG A 98 -2.72 5.74 -13.89
CA ARG A 98 -2.97 4.73 -14.92
C ARG A 98 -3.56 5.42 -16.14
N THR A 99 -2.97 5.19 -17.32
CA THR A 99 -3.25 5.91 -18.57
C THR A 99 -4.70 5.75 -19.07
N ASP A 100 -5.46 4.85 -18.45
CA ASP A 100 -6.82 4.44 -18.82
C ASP A 100 -7.94 5.10 -18.00
N GLY A 101 -7.62 6.06 -17.11
CA GLY A 101 -8.60 6.96 -16.49
C GLY A 101 -9.53 6.36 -15.42
N LYS A 102 -9.34 5.08 -15.07
CA LYS A 102 -9.96 4.43 -13.91
C LYS A 102 -8.86 3.87 -13.03
N ASN A 103 -8.56 4.53 -11.91
CA ASN A 103 -7.59 4.00 -10.97
C ASN A 103 -8.18 3.86 -9.56
N LEU A 104 -8.73 2.67 -9.31
CA LEU A 104 -9.19 2.23 -7.98
C LEU A 104 -8.13 2.48 -6.90
N PHE A 105 -6.85 2.31 -7.21
CA PHE A 105 -5.78 2.59 -6.24
C PHE A 105 -5.67 4.09 -5.89
N ALA A 106 -5.75 4.98 -6.88
CA ALA A 106 -5.61 6.41 -6.64
C ALA A 106 -6.82 6.98 -5.89
N ASP A 107 -8.04 6.54 -6.23
CA ASP A 107 -9.26 7.01 -5.57
C ASP A 107 -9.31 6.56 -4.10
N GLU A 108 -8.97 5.30 -3.82
CA GLU A 108 -8.98 4.74 -2.46
C GLU A 108 -7.84 5.32 -1.62
N LEU A 109 -6.64 5.48 -2.19
CA LEU A 109 -5.55 6.17 -1.49
C LEU A 109 -5.95 7.61 -1.14
N ARG A 110 -6.59 8.34 -2.06
CA ARG A 110 -7.06 9.70 -1.79
C ARG A 110 -8.10 9.75 -0.67
N PHE A 111 -9.03 8.79 -0.66
CA PHE A 111 -10.04 8.68 0.38
C PHE A 111 -9.39 8.40 1.74
N LEU A 112 -8.44 7.46 1.79
CA LEU A 112 -7.68 7.14 3.00
C LEU A 112 -6.90 8.35 3.54
N LEU A 113 -6.20 9.09 2.67
CA LEU A 113 -5.45 10.29 3.09
C LEU A 113 -6.39 11.37 3.66
N ALA A 114 -7.58 11.53 3.07
CA ALA A 114 -8.60 12.43 3.60
C ALA A 114 -9.15 11.97 4.95
N GLU A 115 -9.37 10.66 5.14
CA GLU A 115 -9.80 10.08 6.42
C GLU A 115 -8.73 10.28 7.50
N LEU A 116 -7.46 10.02 7.19
CA LEU A 116 -6.34 10.24 8.11
C LEU A 116 -6.22 11.70 8.54
N LYS A 117 -6.36 12.64 7.60
CA LYS A 117 -6.41 14.08 7.91
C LYS A 117 -7.60 14.45 8.80
N ALA A 118 -8.79 13.92 8.50
CA ALA A 118 -9.99 14.16 9.30
C ALA A 118 -9.84 13.61 10.73
N ASN A 119 -9.07 12.53 10.90
CA ASN A 119 -8.72 11.94 12.19
C ASN A 119 -7.59 12.69 12.92
N GLY A 120 -7.09 13.80 12.39
CA GLY A 120 -6.08 14.64 13.02
C GLY A 120 -4.64 14.16 12.85
N PHE A 121 -4.40 13.26 11.88
CA PHE A 121 -3.05 12.86 11.49
C PHE A 121 -2.47 13.96 10.57
N ASN A 122 -1.33 14.55 10.97
CA ASN A 122 -0.66 15.66 10.26
C ASN A 122 0.74 15.27 9.82
#